data_AF-A0A259DJJ2-F1
#
_entry.id   AF-A0A259DJJ2-F1
#
_cell.length_a   1.000
_cell.length_b   1.000
_cell.length_c   1.000
_cell.angle_alpha   90.00
_cell.angle_beta   90.00
_cell.angle_gamma   90.00
#
_symmetry.space_group_name_H-M   'P 1'
#
loop_
_entity.id
_entity.type
_entity.pdbx_description
1 polymer ?
#
loop_
_entity_poly.entity_id
_entity_poly.type
_entity_poly.pdbx_seq_one_letter_code
_entity_poly.pdbx_strand_id
1 'polypeptide(L)' 'MLTYFAQNAGQVVTRMQLLERVWNLHFDPGTNVVDVHVGRLRRKLEEAGSQAIQTARGEGYIFAPLGALG' A
#
# COMPACT_ATOMS: atom_id res chain seq x y z
N MET A 1 2.87 2.32 7.71
CA MET A 1 2.32 1.97 6.37
C MET A 1 3.10 2.61 5.23
N LEU A 2 3.15 3.95 5.08
CA LEU A 2 3.91 4.58 3.98
C LEU A 2 5.38 4.16 3.95
N THR A 3 6.05 4.12 5.11
CA THR A 3 7.44 3.63 5.22
C THR A 3 7.61 2.22 4.66
N TYR A 4 6.65 1.32 4.95
CA TYR A 4 6.69 -0.05 4.45
C TYR A 4 6.50 -0.10 2.93
N PHE A 5 5.60 0.71 2.38
CA PHE A 5 5.47 0.86 0.93
C PHE A 5 6.74 1.42 0.28
N ALA A 6 7.35 2.44 0.86
CA ALA A 6 8.58 3.05 0.34
C ALA A 6 9.76 2.07 0.35
N GLN A 7 9.88 1.24 1.40
CA GLN A 7 10.88 0.17 1.49
C GLN A 7 10.67 -0.94 0.45
N ASN A 8 9.44 -1.10 -0.05
CA ASN A 8 9.05 -2.10 -1.05
C ASN A 8 8.62 -1.44 -2.37
N ALA A 9 9.21 -0.30 -2.72
CA ALA A 9 8.86 0.42 -3.94
C ALA A 9 9.06 -0.47 -5.19
N GLY A 10 8.12 -0.42 -6.11
CA GLY A 10 8.09 -1.26 -7.32
C GLY A 10 7.68 -2.72 -7.10
N GLN A 11 7.50 -3.16 -5.85
CA GLN A 11 7.07 -4.52 -5.53
C GLN A 11 5.58 -4.56 -5.19
N VAL A 12 4.96 -5.72 -5.41
CA VAL A 12 3.60 -6.00 -4.92
C VAL A 12 3.66 -6.17 -3.41
N VAL A 13 2.90 -5.34 -2.71
CA VAL A 13 2.65 -5.44 -1.28
C VAL A 13 1.23 -5.98 -1.07
N THR A 14 1.14 -7.20 -0.57
CA THR A 14 -0.11 -7.91 -0.32
C THR A 14 -0.84 -7.37 0.91
N ARG A 15 -2.15 -7.65 1.00
CA ARG A 15 -2.94 -7.34 2.21
C ARG A 15 -2.37 -8.02 3.45
N MET A 16 -1.97 -9.29 3.32
CA MET A 16 -1.43 -10.06 4.44
C MET A 16 -0.11 -9.45 4.95
N GLN A 17 0.79 -9.06 4.04
CA GLN A 17 2.02 -8.36 4.42
C GLN A 17 1.73 -7.05 5.16
N LEU A 18 0.70 -6.30 4.75
CA LEU A 18 0.30 -5.07 5.44
C LEU A 18 -0.25 -5.38 6.83
N LEU A 19 -1.15 -6.35 6.96
CA LEU A 19 -1.68 -6.81 8.25
C LEU A 19 -0.56 -7.23 9.20
N GLU A 20 0.38 -8.03 8.74
CA GLU A 20 1.51 -8.51 9.52
C GLU A 20 2.45 -7.36 9.90
N ARG A 21 2.91 -6.57 8.94
CA ARG A 21 4.01 -5.61 9.15
C ARG A 21 3.58 -4.28 9.74
N VAL A 22 2.31 -3.90 9.60
CA VAL A 22 1.79 -2.62 10.08
C VAL A 22 0.89 -2.80 11.31
N TRP A 23 0.15 -3.91 11.39
CA TRP A 23 -0.78 -4.19 12.48
C TRP A 23 -0.37 -5.38 13.38
N ASN A 24 0.74 -6.07 13.07
CA ASN A 24 1.20 -7.26 13.80
C ASN A 24 0.15 -8.41 13.82
N LEU A 25 -0.69 -8.47 12.79
CA LEU A 25 -1.73 -9.49 12.62
C LEU A 25 -1.23 -10.55 11.65
N HIS A 26 -1.12 -11.79 12.15
CA HIS A 26 -0.61 -12.94 11.39
C HIS A 26 -1.75 -13.75 10.73
N PHE A 27 -2.97 -13.19 10.69
CA PHE A 27 -4.16 -13.78 10.09
C PHE A 27 -5.00 -12.68 9.45
N ASP A 28 -5.87 -13.05 8.51
CA ASP A 28 -6.87 -12.12 7.96
C ASP A 28 -8.08 -12.06 8.91
N PRO A 29 -8.34 -10.91 9.57
CA PRO A 29 -9.49 -10.76 10.46
C PRO A 29 -10.81 -10.60 9.69
N GLY A 30 -10.82 -10.61 8.36
CA GLY A 30 -12.01 -10.38 7.54
C GLY A 30 -12.50 -8.93 7.56
N THR A 31 -11.61 -7.98 7.88
CA THR A 31 -11.94 -6.55 7.95
C THR A 31 -11.37 -5.77 6.76
N ASN A 32 -11.96 -4.61 6.45
CA ASN A 32 -11.48 -3.71 5.41
C ASN A 32 -10.41 -2.72 5.92
N VAL A 33 -9.76 -2.99 7.06
CA VAL A 33 -8.81 -2.05 7.69
C VAL A 33 -7.69 -1.65 6.72
N VAL A 34 -7.18 -2.60 5.92
CA VAL A 34 -6.14 -2.35 4.93
C VAL A 34 -6.66 -1.38 3.86
N ASP A 35 -7.82 -1.67 3.24
CA ASP A 35 -8.39 -0.83 2.18
C ASP A 35 -8.62 0.61 2.65
N VAL A 36 -9.17 0.78 3.86
CA VAL A 36 -9.44 2.11 4.43
C VAL A 36 -8.15 2.91 4.60
N HIS A 37 -7.09 2.29 5.11
CA HIS A 37 -5.81 2.98 5.32
C HIS A 37 -5.05 3.22 4.01
N VAL A 38 -5.09 2.29 3.05
CA VAL A 38 -4.56 2.51 1.69
C VAL A 38 -5.29 3.67 1.03
N GLY A 39 -6.62 3.69 1.06
CA GLY A 39 -7.43 4.74 0.44
C GLY A 39 -7.14 6.12 1.02
N ARG A 40 -7.01 6.21 2.36
CA ARG A 40 -6.61 7.45 3.05
C ARG A 40 -5.20 7.90 2.65
N LEU A 41 -4.24 6.97 2.58
CA LEU A 41 -2.87 7.29 2.19
C LEU A 41 -2.81 7.75 0.72
N ARG A 42 -3.50 7.04 -0.17
CA ARG A 42 -3.60 7.39 -1.60
C ARG A 42 -4.15 8.81 -1.77
N ARG A 43 -5.27 9.14 -1.11
CA ARG A 43 -5.86 10.48 -1.19
C ARG A 43 -4.89 11.57 -0.75
N LYS A 44 -4.15 11.35 0.35
CA LYS A 44 -3.12 12.30 0.82
C LYS A 44 -1.98 12.49 -0.17
N LEU A 45 -1.57 11.42 -0.86
CA LEU A 45 -0.53 11.50 -1.89
C LEU A 45 -1.06 12.23 -3.13
N GLU A 46 -2.30 11.97 -3.53
CA GLU A 46 -2.96 12.66 -4.65
C GLU A 46 -3.12 14.16 -4.38
N GLU A 47 -3.53 14.55 -3.17
CA GLU A 47 -3.57 15.94 -2.71
C GLU A 47 -2.18 16.62 -2.77
N ALA A 48 -1.12 15.84 -2.61
CA ALA A 48 0.28 16.28 -2.76
C ALA A 48 0.81 16.16 -4.20
N GLY A 49 -0.04 15.85 -5.19
CA GLY A 49 0.34 15.75 -6.61
C GLY A 49 0.99 14.42 -7.01
N SER A 50 0.86 13.37 -6.20
CA SER A 50 1.50 12.06 -6.43
C SER A 50 0.50 10.91 -6.53
N GLN A 51 0.47 10.24 -7.67
CA GLN A 51 -0.34 9.03 -7.89
C GLN A 51 0.45 7.74 -7.61
N ALA A 52 1.20 7.71 -6.51
CA ALA A 52 2.18 6.66 -6.27
C ALA A 52 1.63 5.29 -5.83
N ILE A 53 0.34 5.15 -5.49
CA ILE A 53 -0.22 3.86 -5.02
C ILE A 53 -1.21 3.30 -6.04
N GLN A 54 -0.81 2.22 -6.69
CA GLN A 54 -1.61 1.49 -7.67
C GLN A 54 -2.18 0.20 -7.06
N THR A 55 -3.31 -0.28 -7.60
CA THR A 55 -3.91 -1.55 -7.18
C THR A 55 -3.40 -2.69 -8.07
N ALA A 56 -2.75 -3.69 -7.47
CA ALA A 56 -2.48 -4.97 -8.11
C ALA A 56 -3.70 -5.89 -7.87
N ARG A 57 -4.59 -6.00 -8.86
CA ARG A 57 -5.86 -6.72 -8.71
C ARG A 57 -5.64 -8.16 -8.26
N GLY A 58 -6.31 -8.57 -7.18
CA GLY A 58 -6.19 -9.91 -6.62
C GLY A 58 -4.97 -10.14 -5.73
N GLU A 59 -3.96 -9.26 -5.76
CA GLU A 59 -2.70 -9.47 -5.05
C GLU A 59 -2.47 -8.43 -3.93
N GLY A 60 -2.75 -7.15 -4.19
CA GLY A 60 -2.51 -6.08 -3.22
C GLY A 60 -2.32 -4.71 -3.87
N TYR A 61 -1.24 -4.02 -3.51
CA TYR A 61 -0.94 -2.67 -3.96
C TYR A 61 0.54 -2.52 -4.33
N ILE A 62 0.83 -1.63 -5.27
CA ILE A 62 2.20 -1.30 -5.67
C ILE A 62 2.44 0.17 -5.34
N PHE A 63 3.58 0.45 -4.72
CA PHE A 63 4.07 1.82 -4.54
C PHE A 63 5.07 2.14 -5.65
N ALA A 64 4.66 3.01 -6.58
CA ALA A 64 5.43 3.46 -7.74
C ALA A 64 5.33 4.99 -7.85
N PRO A 65 6.09 5.75 -7.05
CA PRO A 65 6.20 7.19 -7.26
C PRO A 65 6.80 7.44 -8.65
N LEU A 66 6.17 8.31 -9.45
CA LEU A 66 6.69 8.72 -10.76
C LEU A 66 8.15 9.17 -10.58
N GLY A 67 9.08 8.41 -11.18
CA GLY A 67 10.53 8.54 -10.98
C GLY A 67 11.28 7.21 -10.85
N ALA A 68 10.58 6.10 -10.55
CA ALA A 68 11.20 4.77 -10.44
C ALA A 68 11.28 3.98 -11.76
N LEU A 69 10.83 4.56 -12.88
CA LEU A 69 11.04 4.04 -14.23
C LEU A 69 12.13 4.90 -14.89
N GLY A 70 13.37 4.62 -14.49
CA GLY A 70 14.59 5.02 -15.21
C GLY A 70 15.24 3.78 -15.77
#